data_AF-A0A1V0DG49-F1
#
_entry.id   AF-A0A1V0DG49-F1
#
_cell.length_a   1.000
_cell.length_b   1.000
_cell.length_c   1.000
_cell.angle_alpha   90.00
_cell.angle_beta   90.00
_cell.angle_gamma   90.00
#
_symmetry.space_group_name_H-M   'P 1'
#
loop_
_entity.id
_entity.type
_entity.pdbx_description
1 polymer ?
#
loop_
_entity_poly.entity_id
_entity_poly.type
_entity_poly.pdbx_seq_one_letter_code
_entity_poly.pdbx_strand_id
1 'polypeptide(L)'
;MRDFNERSAYPHPGDFKVMRPEYTETEDGYFQATITITPFKVTGRSTSKPGARRAALYEAEKTYRSYHPSYRIQNPYPDTFVDREGMRWKRVPPAQRAELGDYIFIDEDGEEDYANIEQMLMWDVRPVPEEDED
;
A
#
# COMPACT_ATOMS: atom_id res chain seq x y z
N MET A 1 23.60 10.46 10.26
CA MET A 1 22.37 9.99 10.91
C MET A 1 21.47 11.20 11.05
N ARG A 2 20.34 11.26 10.34
CA ARG A 2 19.39 12.38 10.53
C ARG A 2 18.60 12.08 11.80
N ASP A 3 18.72 12.96 12.77
CA ASP A 3 17.88 12.99 13.98
C ASP A 3 16.41 13.08 13.57
N PHE A 4 15.68 11.96 13.65
CA PHE A 4 14.22 11.91 13.55
C PHE A 4 13.56 12.45 14.84
N ASN A 5 14.09 13.55 15.38
CA ASN A 5 13.61 14.18 16.60
C ASN A 5 12.73 15.39 16.29
N GLU A 6 11.91 15.30 15.24
CA GLU A 6 10.65 16.03 15.24
C GLU A 6 9.73 15.28 16.19
N ARG A 7 9.48 15.86 17.37
CA ARG A 7 8.58 15.35 18.41
C ARG A 7 7.14 15.29 17.89
N SER A 8 6.89 14.35 16.98
CA SER A 8 5.57 14.02 16.49
C SER A 8 4.78 13.38 17.61
N ALA A 9 3.54 13.84 17.83
CA ALA A 9 2.60 13.15 18.68
C ALA A 9 2.20 11.78 18.11
N TYR A 10 2.34 11.59 16.78
CA TYR A 10 2.01 10.36 16.07
C TYR A 10 3.27 9.52 15.76
N PRO A 11 3.26 8.18 15.94
CA PRO A 11 4.43 7.33 15.67
C PRO A 11 4.85 7.37 14.20
N HIS A 12 6.14 7.24 13.93
CA HIS A 12 6.63 7.17 12.55
C HIS A 12 6.13 5.87 11.88
N PRO A 13 5.85 5.83 10.56
CA PRO A 13 5.39 4.61 9.89
C PRO A 13 6.35 3.42 10.05
N GLY A 14 7.65 3.71 10.18
CA GLY A 14 8.68 2.72 10.53
C GLY A 14 8.45 2.03 11.89
N ASP A 15 7.84 2.71 12.86
CA ASP A 15 7.50 2.13 14.16
C ASP A 15 6.40 1.08 14.00
N PHE A 16 5.40 1.32 13.15
CA PHE A 16 4.36 0.33 12.83
C PHE A 16 4.93 -0.88 12.08
N LYS A 17 6.00 -0.71 11.29
CA LYS A 17 6.62 -1.80 10.52
C LYS A 17 7.21 -2.90 11.41
N VAL A 18 7.71 -2.55 12.59
CA VAL A 18 8.31 -3.53 13.52
C VAL A 18 7.28 -4.21 14.43
N MET A 19 6.04 -3.72 14.44
CA MET A 19 4.97 -4.27 15.24
C MET A 19 4.30 -5.48 14.56
N ARG A 20 3.85 -6.42 15.38
CA ARG A 20 3.09 -7.58 14.93
C ARG A 20 1.62 -7.19 14.73
N PRO A 21 1.03 -7.44 13.54
CA PRO A 21 -0.39 -7.23 13.32
C PRO A 21 -1.25 -8.31 13.97
N GLU A 22 -2.42 -7.91 14.42
CA GLU A 22 -3.55 -8.78 14.70
C GLU A 22 -4.39 -8.93 13.43
N TYR A 23 -4.92 -10.13 13.18
CA TYR A 23 -5.70 -10.41 11.99
C TYR A 23 -7.11 -10.85 12.33
N THR A 24 -8.07 -10.26 11.63
CA THR A 24 -9.48 -10.68 11.66
C THR A 24 -9.93 -10.97 10.24
N GLU A 25 -10.65 -12.07 10.05
CA GLU A 25 -11.33 -12.37 8.80
C GLU A 25 -12.69 -11.67 8.80
N THR A 26 -12.99 -10.92 7.75
CA THR A 26 -14.26 -10.20 7.59
C THR A 26 -15.29 -11.08 6.91
N GLU A 27 -16.58 -10.78 7.09
CA GLU A 27 -17.69 -11.53 6.48
C GLU A 27 -17.57 -11.63 4.94
N ASP A 28 -16.96 -10.64 4.30
CA ASP A 28 -16.71 -10.56 2.86
C ASP A 28 -15.52 -11.43 2.37
N GLY A 29 -14.90 -12.24 3.24
CA GLY A 29 -13.74 -13.08 2.89
C GLY A 29 -12.39 -12.36 2.82
N TYR A 30 -12.33 -11.06 3.15
CA TYR A 30 -11.07 -10.31 3.28
C TYR A 30 -10.43 -10.50 4.65
N PHE A 31 -9.10 -10.32 4.71
CA PHE A 31 -8.37 -10.18 5.97
C PHE A 31 -8.21 -8.72 6.33
N GLN A 32 -8.48 -8.37 7.57
CA GLN A 32 -8.14 -7.08 8.17
C GLN A 32 -6.93 -7.25 9.09
N ALA A 33 -5.87 -6.48 8.83
CA ALA A 33 -4.72 -6.35 9.73
C ALA A 33 -4.91 -5.12 10.62
N THR A 34 -4.72 -5.26 11.92
CA THR A 34 -4.67 -4.16 12.89
C THR A 34 -3.28 -4.10 13.50
N ILE A 35 -2.59 -2.97 13.38
CA ILE A 35 -1.29 -2.74 14.03
C ILE A 35 -1.48 -1.65 15.08
N THR A 36 -1.12 -1.96 16.33
CA THR A 36 -1.37 -1.09 17.49
C THR A 36 -0.06 -0.62 18.09
N ILE A 37 0.07 0.70 18.27
CA ILE A 37 1.09 1.36 19.08
C ILE A 37 0.34 2.30 20.00
N THR A 38 -0.04 1.85 21.19
CA THR A 38 -0.95 2.56 22.09
C THR A 38 -0.56 4.04 22.26
N PRO A 39 -1.50 4.99 22.09
CA PRO A 39 -2.94 4.81 21.85
C PRO A 39 -3.35 4.68 20.37
N PHE A 40 -2.39 4.64 19.45
CA PHE A 40 -2.61 4.64 18.01
C PHE A 40 -2.87 3.24 17.47
N LYS A 41 -3.72 3.17 16.45
CA LYS A 41 -3.99 1.97 15.69
C LYS A 41 -4.09 2.32 14.21
N VAL A 42 -3.59 1.42 13.37
CA VAL A 42 -3.76 1.48 11.91
C VAL A 42 -4.35 0.16 11.44
N THR A 43 -5.21 0.25 10.44
CA THR A 43 -5.89 -0.92 9.88
C THR A 43 -5.77 -0.94 8.37
N GLY A 44 -5.67 -2.13 7.81
CA GLY A 44 -5.69 -2.35 6.37
C GLY A 44 -6.44 -3.62 6.02
N ARG A 45 -7.18 -3.62 4.91
CA ARG A 45 -7.93 -4.76 4.41
C ARG A 45 -7.32 -5.26 3.10
N SER A 46 -7.31 -6.57 2.91
CA SER A 46 -6.84 -7.19 1.67
C SER A 46 -7.31 -8.65 1.54
N THR A 47 -7.25 -9.21 0.35
CA THR A 47 -7.54 -10.62 0.06
C THR A 47 -6.59 -11.59 0.76
N SER A 48 -5.44 -11.12 1.26
CA SER A 48 -4.49 -11.94 2.03
C SER A 48 -3.97 -11.25 3.30
N LYS A 49 -3.51 -12.04 4.28
CA LYS A 49 -2.89 -11.51 5.52
C LYS A 49 -1.65 -10.64 5.24
N PRO A 50 -0.69 -11.02 4.37
CA PRO A 50 0.43 -10.14 4.05
C PRO A 50 -0.01 -8.89 3.29
N GLY A 51 -1.03 -8.98 2.42
CA GLY A 51 -1.64 -7.83 1.75
C GLY A 51 -2.24 -6.85 2.74
N ALA A 52 -3.01 -7.35 3.71
CA ALA A 52 -3.69 -6.54 4.72
C ALA A 52 -2.67 -5.78 5.58
N ARG A 53 -1.53 -6.42 5.88
CA ARG A 53 -0.41 -5.75 6.56
C ARG A 53 0.20 -4.64 5.72
N ARG A 54 0.42 -4.84 4.42
CA ARG A 54 0.93 -3.77 3.53
C ARG A 54 -0.06 -2.60 3.46
N ALA A 55 -1.36 -2.90 3.37
CA ALA A 55 -2.41 -1.90 3.41
C ALA A 55 -2.40 -1.09 4.72
N ALA A 56 -2.23 -1.75 5.87
CA ALA A 56 -2.17 -1.09 7.16
C ALA A 56 -0.94 -0.17 7.30
N LEU A 57 0.20 -0.57 6.73
CA LEU A 57 1.42 0.26 6.73
C LEU A 57 1.28 1.46 5.79
N TYR A 58 0.65 1.28 4.62
CA TYR A 58 0.33 2.41 3.73
C TYR A 58 -0.60 3.42 4.42
N GLU A 59 -1.57 2.94 5.20
CA GLU A 59 -2.45 3.80 6.00
C GLU A 59 -1.68 4.53 7.11
N ALA A 60 -0.68 3.89 7.73
CA ALA A 60 0.22 4.54 8.67
C ALA A 60 1.00 5.69 8.01
N GLU A 61 1.49 5.50 6.78
CA GLU A 61 2.19 6.55 6.03
C GLU A 61 1.27 7.73 5.68
N LYS A 62 0.04 7.45 5.22
CA LYS A 62 -0.97 8.49 4.98
C LYS A 62 -1.31 9.26 6.24
N THR A 63 -1.54 8.54 7.34
CA THR A 63 -1.88 9.16 8.63
C THR A 63 -0.74 10.04 9.10
N TYR A 64 0.51 9.55 9.05
CA TYR A 64 1.68 10.35 9.41
C TYR A 64 1.83 11.60 8.54
N ARG A 65 1.63 11.50 7.21
CA ARG A 65 1.65 12.66 6.31
C ARG A 65 0.62 13.73 6.68
N SER A 66 -0.54 13.36 7.22
CA SER A 66 -1.56 14.33 7.63
C SER A 66 -1.07 15.23 8.77
N TYR A 67 -0.19 14.71 9.64
CA TYR A 67 0.49 15.48 10.69
C TYR A 67 1.79 16.13 10.21
N HIS A 68 2.43 15.56 9.18
CA HIS A 68 3.71 16.01 8.63
C HIS A 68 3.58 16.24 7.12
N PRO A 69 3.10 17.41 6.67
CA PRO A 69 2.82 17.66 5.24
C PRO A 69 4.04 17.53 4.32
N SER A 70 5.26 17.65 4.87
CA SER A 70 6.53 17.45 4.17
C SER A 70 6.89 15.97 3.97
N TYR A 71 6.25 15.05 4.71
CA TYR A 71 6.49 13.62 4.60
C TYR A 71 6.01 13.10 3.24
N ARG A 72 6.89 12.34 2.57
CA ARG A 72 6.61 11.71 1.28
C ARG A 72 6.18 10.28 1.52
N ILE A 73 4.93 9.97 1.15
CA ILE A 73 4.43 8.59 1.16
C ILE A 73 5.22 7.77 0.14
N GLN A 74 5.70 6.61 0.55
CA GLN A 74 6.33 5.64 -0.32
C GLN A 74 5.25 4.90 -1.11
N ASN A 75 5.38 4.93 -2.44
CA ASN A 75 4.53 4.13 -3.31
C ASN A 75 4.92 2.65 -3.11
N PRO A 76 3.99 1.75 -2.73
CA PRO A 76 4.29 0.34 -2.53
C PRO A 76 4.59 -0.40 -3.84
N TYR A 77 4.35 0.23 -4.99
CA TYR A 77 4.49 -0.37 -6.31
C TYR A 77 5.53 0.36 -7.18
N PRO A 78 6.29 -0.36 -8.03
CA PRO A 78 7.14 0.22 -9.07
C PRO A 78 6.33 0.99 -10.12
N ASP A 79 6.97 1.89 -10.87
CA ASP A 79 6.29 2.67 -11.91
C ASP A 79 5.76 1.81 -13.08
N THR A 80 6.33 0.64 -13.33
CA THR A 80 5.85 -0.34 -14.31
C THR A 80 6.23 -1.73 -13.82
N PHE A 81 5.30 -2.70 -13.86
CA PHE A 81 5.56 -4.07 -13.44
C PHE A 81 4.53 -5.05 -14.02
N VAL A 82 4.83 -6.35 -13.93
CA VAL A 82 3.87 -7.43 -14.18
C VAL A 82 3.54 -8.07 -12.84
N ASP A 83 2.25 -8.31 -12.58
CA ASP A 83 1.85 -9.00 -11.37
C ASP A 83 1.89 -10.53 -11.52
N ARG A 84 1.53 -11.24 -10.45
CA ARG A 84 1.53 -12.71 -10.41
C ARG A 84 0.46 -13.34 -11.29
N GLU A 85 -0.52 -12.56 -11.72
CA GLU A 85 -1.62 -12.99 -12.59
C GLU A 85 -1.28 -12.69 -14.06
N GLY A 86 -0.13 -12.06 -14.33
CA GLY A 86 0.34 -11.72 -15.67
C GLY A 86 -0.17 -10.35 -16.17
N MET A 87 -0.91 -9.60 -15.34
CA MET A 87 -1.41 -8.29 -15.71
C MET A 87 -0.27 -7.28 -15.71
N ARG A 88 -0.25 -6.42 -16.73
CA ARG A 88 0.76 -5.38 -16.91
C ARG A 88 0.26 -4.09 -16.31
N TRP A 89 0.97 -3.58 -15.32
CA TRP A 89 0.65 -2.37 -14.61
C TRP A 89 1.61 -1.25 -15.02
N LYS A 90 1.06 -0.06 -15.26
CA LYS A 90 1.85 1.14 -15.53
C LYS A 90 1.31 2.29 -14.71
N ARG A 91 2.20 3.08 -14.13
CA ARG A 91 1.81 4.23 -13.33
C ARG A 91 1.29 5.35 -14.22
N VAL A 92 0.13 5.88 -13.89
CA VAL A 92 -0.50 6.99 -14.61
C VAL A 92 0.35 8.26 -14.45
N PRO A 93 0.48 9.13 -15.47
CA PRO A 93 1.15 10.41 -15.33
C PRO A 93 0.53 11.28 -14.22
N PRO A 94 1.32 12.02 -13.41
CA PRO A 94 0.82 12.77 -12.26
C PRO A 94 -0.37 13.69 -12.55
N ALA A 95 -0.42 14.29 -13.75
CA ALA A 95 -1.48 15.20 -14.17
C ALA A 95 -2.85 14.53 -14.32
N GLN A 96 -2.90 13.22 -14.56
CA GLN A 96 -4.14 12.47 -14.85
C GLN A 96 -4.60 11.61 -13.66
N ARG A 97 -3.78 11.49 -12.59
CA ARG A 97 -4.08 10.58 -11.46
C ARG A 97 -5.33 10.95 -10.67
N ALA A 98 -5.70 12.24 -10.65
CA ALA A 98 -6.89 12.68 -9.95
C ALA A 98 -8.19 12.19 -10.60
N GLU A 99 -8.15 11.92 -11.90
CA GLU A 99 -9.32 11.50 -12.70
C GLU A 99 -9.31 10.00 -12.96
N LEU A 100 -8.16 9.45 -13.36
CA LEU A 100 -8.04 8.06 -13.79
C LEU A 100 -7.61 7.12 -12.66
N GLY A 101 -6.84 7.60 -11.69
CA GLY A 101 -6.26 6.80 -10.61
C GLY A 101 -4.74 6.66 -10.70
N ASP A 102 -4.16 5.83 -9.84
CA ASP A 102 -2.70 5.75 -9.69
C ASP A 102 -2.02 4.91 -10.79
N TYR A 103 -2.68 3.84 -11.23
CA TYR A 103 -2.18 2.88 -12.20
C TYR A 103 -3.22 2.54 -13.26
N ILE A 104 -2.73 2.22 -14.45
CA ILE A 104 -3.47 1.63 -15.57
C ILE A 104 -3.00 0.19 -15.74
N PHE A 105 -3.92 -0.72 -16.04
CA PHE A 105 -3.65 -2.12 -16.35
C PHE A 105 -4.52 -2.58 -17.53
N ILE A 106 -4.09 -3.66 -18.19
CA ILE A 106 -4.87 -4.31 -19.23
C ILE A 106 -5.55 -5.51 -18.59
N ASP A 107 -6.88 -5.56 -18.67
CA ASP A 107 -7.69 -6.65 -18.12
C ASP A 107 -7.68 -7.90 -19.03
N GLU A 108 -8.45 -8.92 -18.64
CA GLU A 108 -8.54 -10.19 -19.37
C GLU A 108 -9.20 -10.04 -20.76
N ASP A 109 -10.04 -9.01 -20.94
CA ASP A 109 -10.73 -8.70 -22.19
C ASP A 109 -9.88 -7.84 -23.14
N GLY A 110 -8.70 -7.40 -22.67
CA GLY A 110 -7.78 -6.56 -23.41
C GLY A 110 -8.12 -5.07 -23.35
N GLU A 111 -8.99 -4.66 -22.42
CA GLU A 111 -9.37 -3.28 -22.19
C GLU A 111 -8.45 -2.62 -21.15
N GLU A 112 -8.28 -1.30 -21.28
CA GLU A 112 -7.52 -0.50 -20.32
C GLU A 112 -8.43 -0.10 -19.15
N ASP A 113 -8.11 -0.60 -17.96
CA ASP A 113 -8.78 -0.23 -16.71
C ASP A 113 -7.79 0.42 -15.73
N TYR A 114 -8.31 1.06 -14.69
CA TYR A 114 -7.55 1.88 -13.76
C TYR A 114 -7.81 1.52 -12.31
N ALA A 115 -6.77 1.63 -11.49
CA ALA A 115 -6.88 1.39 -10.07
C ALA A 115 -6.02 2.37 -9.25
N ASN A 116 -6.53 2.70 -8.07
CA ASN A 116 -5.78 3.40 -7.05
C ASN A 116 -4.92 2.42 -6.24
N ILE A 117 -3.86 2.94 -5.59
CA ILE A 117 -2.97 2.13 -4.74
C ILE A 117 -3.75 1.36 -3.66
N GLU A 118 -4.81 1.97 -3.12
CA GLU A 118 -5.66 1.35 -2.09
C GLU A 118 -6.42 0.13 -2.63
N GLN A 119 -6.95 0.20 -3.85
CA GLN A 119 -7.61 -0.92 -4.52
C GLN A 119 -6.60 -2.04 -4.82
N MET A 120 -5.43 -1.69 -5.35
CA MET A 120 -4.37 -2.66 -5.62
C MET A 120 -3.90 -3.37 -4.33
N LEU A 121 -3.78 -2.62 -3.23
CA LEU A 121 -3.45 -3.20 -1.91
C LEU A 121 -4.58 -4.12 -1.40
N MET A 122 -5.84 -3.75 -1.66
CA MET A 122 -7.00 -4.56 -1.31
C MET A 122 -7.02 -5.89 -2.07
N TRP A 123 -6.68 -5.89 -3.36
CA TRP A 123 -6.57 -7.09 -4.18
C TRP A 123 -5.29 -7.91 -3.94
N ASP A 124 -4.39 -7.40 -3.09
CA ASP A 124 -3.06 -8.00 -2.85
C ASP A 124 -2.21 -8.11 -4.12
N VAL A 125 -2.32 -7.13 -5.02
CA VAL A 125 -1.46 -7.02 -6.21
C VAL A 125 0.00 -7.03 -5.76
N ARG A 126 0.82 -7.82 -6.46
CA ARG A 126 2.25 -7.97 -6.17
C ARG A 126 3.04 -8.04 -7.46
N PRO A 127 4.04 -7.18 -7.64
CA PRO A 127 5.03 -7.36 -8.69
C PRO A 127 5.66 -8.74 -8.58
N VAL A 128 5.80 -9.41 -9.73
CA VAL A 128 6.70 -10.55 -9.86
C VAL A 128 8.11 -10.00 -9.64
N PRO A 129 8.91 -10.59 -8.73
CA PRO A 129 10.32 -10.22 -8.64
C PRO A 129 10.95 -10.51 -10.00
N GLU A 130 11.64 -9.54 -10.59
CA GLU A 130 12.52 -9.81 -11.73
C GLU A 130 13.47 -10.92 -11.26
N GLU A 131 13.43 -12.09 -11.90
CA GLU A 131 14.43 -13.12 -11.64
C GLU A 131 15.77 -12.49 -12.06
N ASP A 132 16.63 -12.18 -11.08
CA ASP A 132 18.01 -11.81 -11.35
C ASP A 132 18.61 -12.98 -12.13
N GLU A 133 18.82 -12.82 -13.44
CA GLU A 133 19.58 -13.78 -14.25
C GLU A 133 21.02 -13.83 -13.70
N ASP A 134 21.36 -14.93 -13.01
CA ASP A 134 22.72 -15.28 -12.57
C ASP A 134 23.70 -15.49 -13.75
#